data_AF-A0A950K082-F1
#
_entry.id   AF-A0A950K082-F1
#
_cell.length_a   1.000
_cell.length_b   1.000
_cell.length_c   1.000
_cell.angle_alpha   90.00
_cell.angle_beta   90.00
_cell.angle_gamma   90.00
#
_symmetry.space_group_name_H-M   'P 1'
#
loop_
_entity.id
_entity.type
_entity.pdbx_description
1 polymer ?
#
loop_
_entity_poly.entity_id
_entity_poly.type
_entity_poly.pdbx_seq_one_letter_code
_entity_poly.pdbx_strand_id
1 'polypeptide(L)'
;APYLRGDAFTLTKTASFAILSFGTDGEEADEEGWTEGGEAMMSSLLPIRECLRAGDLRPLYLRWLQRVQAEEIEGHLVEPPVPPGLDSPTAALQALADLLKLGSELLEVSAAGTVPSEDGNEVKRWLGRIPPDEKDEWLVRMMREPGASADLLREYRKALKQPDAGRRTVKDLLEAAEVLRVRRQKEWLEQQQRESERREAERVVEREKHLKRLAAGEAKAWARVNELIARKPAKYAEAVELLKDLDEVCKRSNRESEFRQRIQALRETHARKSAFIRRLDAHLGRSGV
;
A
#
# COMPACT_ATOMS: atom_id res chain seq x y z
N ALA A 1 13.67 -28.56 -10.94
CA ALA A 1 12.30 -28.06 -10.75
C ALA A 1 11.86 -27.40 -12.06
N PRO A 2 10.57 -27.43 -12.44
CA PRO A 2 10.07 -26.93 -13.73
C PRO A 2 10.28 -25.42 -13.93
N TYR A 3 10.52 -24.67 -12.84
CA TYR A 3 10.70 -23.22 -12.82
C TYR A 3 12.07 -22.73 -13.34
N LEU A 4 13.08 -23.61 -13.41
CA LEU A 4 14.48 -23.25 -13.69
C LEU A 4 14.83 -23.25 -15.19
N ARG A 5 13.91 -22.90 -16.09
CA ARG A 5 14.16 -22.90 -17.54
C ARG A 5 14.73 -21.55 -18.00
N GLY A 6 15.75 -21.55 -18.86
CA GLY A 6 16.38 -20.34 -19.40
C GLY A 6 17.47 -19.75 -18.50
N ASP A 7 18.03 -18.60 -18.89
CA ASP A 7 19.26 -18.04 -18.31
C ASP A 7 19.06 -17.22 -17.02
N ALA A 8 17.80 -17.06 -16.58
CA ALA A 8 17.43 -16.27 -15.40
C ALA A 8 17.89 -16.87 -14.06
N PHE A 9 18.37 -18.10 -14.06
CA PHE A 9 18.96 -18.75 -12.90
C PHE A 9 20.31 -19.34 -13.28
N THR A 10 21.32 -19.10 -12.45
CA THR A 10 22.57 -19.87 -12.51
C THR A 10 22.61 -20.85 -11.34
N LEU A 11 22.82 -22.13 -11.66
CA LEU A 11 22.95 -23.19 -10.67
C LEU A 11 24.34 -23.82 -10.80
N THR A 12 25.24 -23.46 -9.91
CA THR A 12 26.59 -24.03 -9.85
C THR A 12 26.62 -25.11 -8.79
N LYS A 13 26.91 -26.35 -9.19
CA LYS A 13 27.03 -27.49 -8.27
C LYS A 13 28.49 -27.88 -8.09
N THR A 14 28.88 -28.14 -6.85
CA THR A 14 30.15 -28.78 -6.49
C THR A 14 29.86 -30.09 -5.77
N ALA A 15 30.93 -30.81 -5.38
CA ALA A 15 30.78 -32.04 -4.60
C ALA A 15 30.18 -31.79 -3.20
N SER A 16 30.27 -30.57 -2.68
CA SER A 16 29.91 -30.22 -1.30
C SER A 16 28.80 -29.18 -1.16
N PHE A 17 28.54 -28.37 -2.20
CA PHE A 17 27.50 -27.35 -2.16
C PHE A 17 26.86 -27.07 -3.52
N ALA A 18 25.71 -26.41 -3.51
CA ALA A 18 25.09 -25.83 -4.69
C ALA A 18 24.85 -24.34 -4.45
N ILE A 19 25.20 -23.51 -5.43
CA ILE A 19 24.91 -22.08 -5.45
C ILE A 19 23.81 -21.87 -6.48
N LEU A 20 22.66 -21.37 -6.02
CA LEU A 20 21.60 -20.86 -6.89
C LEU A 20 21.68 -19.33 -6.84
N SER A 21 21.93 -18.71 -7.98
CA SER A 21 21.92 -17.26 -8.11
C SER A 21 20.87 -16.84 -9.12
N PHE A 22 20.16 -15.77 -8.80
CA PHE A 22 19.27 -15.06 -9.69
C PHE A 22 19.27 -13.59 -9.28
N GLY A 23 19.08 -12.71 -10.24
CA GLY A 23 18.97 -11.27 -10.02
C GLY A 23 17.79 -10.70 -10.81
N THR A 24 17.48 -9.45 -10.55
CA THR A 24 16.69 -8.63 -11.45
C THR A 24 17.66 -7.82 -12.29
N ASP A 25 17.66 -8.00 -13.60
CA ASP A 25 18.43 -7.13 -14.50
C ASP A 25 17.69 -5.78 -14.53
N GLY A 26 18.10 -4.87 -13.66
CA GLY A 26 17.73 -3.47 -13.72
C GLY A 26 18.87 -2.70 -14.40
N GLU A 27 18.53 -1.67 -15.18
CA GLU A 27 19.48 -0.65 -15.63
C GLU A 27 20.38 -0.24 -14.46
N GLU A 28 21.68 -0.08 -14.75
CA GLU A 28 22.74 0.27 -13.80
C GLU A 28 22.17 1.24 -12.77
N ALA A 29 22.08 0.80 -11.52
CA ALA A 29 21.62 1.67 -10.44
C ALA A 29 22.55 2.89 -10.43
N ASP A 30 21.99 4.06 -10.76
CA ASP A 30 22.61 5.35 -10.49
C ASP A 30 23.20 5.28 -9.07
N GLU A 31 24.42 5.79 -8.85
CA GLU A 31 25.18 5.65 -7.58
C GLU A 31 24.40 6.13 -6.33
N GLU A 32 23.26 6.80 -6.51
CA GLU A 32 22.31 7.25 -5.49
C GLU A 32 21.26 6.19 -5.06
N GLY A 33 21.27 4.98 -5.64
CA GLY A 33 20.23 3.95 -5.46
C GLY A 33 20.37 3.03 -4.23
N TRP A 34 21.43 3.14 -3.43
CA TRP A 34 21.56 2.39 -2.18
C TRP A 34 20.64 2.97 -1.11
N THR A 35 19.38 2.56 -1.13
CA THR A 35 18.41 2.97 -0.11
C THR A 35 18.84 2.51 1.29
N GLU A 36 18.78 3.43 2.24
CA GLU A 36 18.88 3.16 3.68
C GLU A 36 17.79 2.13 4.04
N GLY A 37 18.18 0.85 4.20
CA GLY A 37 17.25 -0.27 4.37
C GLY A 37 17.59 -1.54 3.59
N GLY A 38 18.52 -1.49 2.62
CA GLY A 38 18.96 -2.66 1.85
C GLY A 38 19.48 -3.82 2.72
N GLU A 39 20.19 -3.53 3.81
CA GLU A 39 20.69 -4.56 4.74
C GLU A 39 19.56 -5.25 5.52
N ALA A 40 18.53 -4.51 5.93
CA ALA A 40 17.37 -5.07 6.61
C ALA A 40 16.55 -5.96 5.66
N MET A 41 16.43 -5.53 4.40
CA MET A 41 15.78 -6.30 3.34
C MET A 41 16.58 -7.58 3.00
N MET A 42 17.91 -7.53 2.91
CA MET A 42 18.71 -8.73 2.67
C MET A 42 18.65 -9.71 3.85
N SER A 43 18.58 -9.19 5.08
CA SER A 43 18.44 -10.02 6.28
C SER A 43 17.12 -10.80 6.32
N SER A 44 16.02 -10.21 5.82
CA SER A 44 14.72 -10.89 5.77
C SER A 44 14.65 -12.02 4.74
N LEU A 45 15.61 -12.09 3.81
CA LEU A 45 15.75 -13.16 2.82
C LEU A 45 16.53 -14.37 3.33
N LEU A 46 17.25 -14.27 4.46
CA LEU A 46 18.03 -15.39 5.03
C LEU A 46 17.23 -16.71 5.14
N PRO A 47 15.93 -16.71 5.53
CA PRO A 47 15.16 -17.94 5.63
C PRO A 47 14.86 -18.63 4.28
N ILE A 48 15.00 -17.94 3.15
CA ILE A 48 14.77 -18.52 1.81
C ILE A 48 15.68 -19.73 1.57
N ARG A 49 16.90 -19.70 2.08
CA ARG A 49 17.83 -20.84 1.98
C ARG A 49 17.24 -22.09 2.63
N GLU A 50 16.69 -21.96 3.84
CA GLU A 50 16.12 -23.09 4.57
C GLU A 50 14.80 -23.57 3.94
N CYS A 51 14.00 -22.64 3.37
CA CYS A 51 12.87 -23.00 2.52
C CYS A 51 13.30 -23.93 1.37
N LEU A 52 14.30 -23.52 0.58
CA LEU A 52 14.81 -24.31 -0.54
C LEU A 52 15.39 -25.67 -0.08
N ARG A 53 16.09 -25.71 1.05
CA ARG A 53 16.62 -26.98 1.63
C ARG A 53 15.51 -27.94 2.05
N ALA A 54 14.41 -27.40 2.58
CA ALA A 54 13.20 -28.15 2.90
C ALA A 54 12.40 -28.57 1.65
N GLY A 55 12.85 -28.22 0.45
CA GLY A 55 12.14 -28.51 -0.80
C GLY A 55 10.94 -27.59 -1.05
N ASP A 56 10.90 -26.43 -0.40
CA ASP A 56 9.91 -25.40 -0.69
C ASP A 56 10.28 -24.73 -2.02
N LEU A 57 9.42 -24.88 -3.03
CA LEU A 57 9.67 -24.37 -4.36
C LEU A 57 9.01 -23.00 -4.61
N ARG A 58 8.28 -22.45 -3.62
CA ARG A 58 7.68 -21.10 -3.72
C ARG A 58 8.70 -20.02 -4.11
N PRO A 59 9.95 -19.99 -3.58
CA PRO A 59 10.94 -19.00 -4.00
C PRO A 59 11.27 -19.07 -5.50
N LEU A 60 11.34 -20.29 -6.06
CA LEU A 60 11.62 -20.48 -7.49
C LEU A 60 10.45 -20.07 -8.36
N TYR A 61 9.23 -20.34 -7.88
CA TYR A 61 8.01 -19.93 -8.57
C TYR A 61 7.83 -18.40 -8.56
N LEU A 62 8.13 -17.71 -7.45
CA LEU A 62 8.13 -16.24 -7.38
C LEU A 62 9.12 -15.63 -8.39
N ARG A 63 10.33 -16.18 -8.48
CA ARG A 63 11.29 -15.71 -9.50
C ARG A 63 10.83 -16.02 -10.93
N TRP A 64 10.11 -17.13 -11.15
CA TRP A 64 9.46 -17.43 -12.43
C TRP A 64 8.34 -16.43 -12.76
N LEU A 65 7.49 -16.07 -11.79
CA LEU A 65 6.47 -15.03 -11.95
C LEU A 65 7.09 -13.67 -12.31
N GLN A 66 8.26 -13.34 -11.77
CA GLN A 66 8.92 -12.08 -12.10
C GLN A 66 9.28 -12.04 -13.58
N ARG A 67 9.65 -13.17 -14.18
CA ARG A 67 9.92 -13.28 -15.63
C ARG A 67 8.65 -13.15 -16.46
N VAL A 68 7.55 -13.73 -15.99
CA VAL A 68 6.24 -13.54 -16.59
C VAL A 68 5.88 -12.05 -16.60
N GLN A 69 6.06 -11.37 -15.48
CA GLN A 69 5.80 -9.93 -15.36
C GLN A 69 6.73 -9.08 -16.24
N ALA A 70 7.99 -9.50 -16.40
CA ALA A 70 8.97 -8.88 -17.29
C ALA A 70 8.79 -9.26 -18.77
N GLU A 71 7.73 -10.01 -19.11
CA GLU A 71 7.43 -10.51 -20.45
C GLU A 71 8.56 -11.35 -21.08
N GLU A 72 9.45 -11.92 -20.25
CA GLU A 72 10.54 -12.81 -20.68
C GLU A 72 10.05 -14.23 -21.03
N ILE A 73 8.77 -14.52 -20.79
CA ILE A 73 8.16 -15.83 -21.04
C ILE A 73 7.02 -15.65 -22.02
N GLU A 74 7.07 -16.42 -23.12
CA GLU A 74 6.06 -16.37 -24.17
C GLU A 74 4.66 -16.70 -23.63
N GLY A 75 3.68 -15.87 -23.97
CA GLY A 75 2.33 -15.94 -23.42
C GLY A 75 1.58 -17.26 -23.63
N HIS A 76 1.91 -18.02 -24.68
CA HIS A 76 1.25 -19.30 -24.97
C HIS A 76 1.81 -20.48 -24.17
N LEU A 77 2.92 -20.28 -23.45
CA LEU A 77 3.50 -21.32 -22.60
C LEU A 77 2.57 -21.61 -21.43
N VAL A 78 2.46 -22.89 -21.08
CA VAL A 78 1.67 -23.35 -19.95
C VAL A 78 2.40 -23.01 -18.65
N GLU A 79 1.66 -22.49 -17.69
CA GLU A 79 2.16 -22.23 -16.35
C GLU A 79 2.70 -23.53 -15.72
N PRO A 80 3.89 -23.51 -15.09
CA PRO A 80 4.36 -24.66 -14.33
C PRO A 80 3.44 -24.91 -13.12
N PRO A 81 3.44 -26.12 -12.53
CA PRO A 81 2.62 -26.41 -11.35
C PRO A 81 2.78 -25.35 -10.26
N VAL A 82 1.67 -24.86 -9.69
CA VAL A 82 1.73 -23.87 -8.61
C VAL A 82 2.16 -24.57 -7.32
N PRO A 83 3.23 -24.12 -6.63
CA PRO A 83 3.59 -24.68 -5.34
C PRO A 83 2.44 -24.52 -4.31
N PRO A 84 2.20 -25.51 -3.44
CA PRO A 84 1.17 -25.43 -2.41
C PRO A 84 1.48 -24.32 -1.40
N GLY A 85 0.42 -23.70 -0.85
CA GLY A 85 0.56 -22.66 0.18
C GLY A 85 1.10 -21.33 -0.33
N LEU A 86 0.88 -21.00 -1.60
CA LEU A 86 1.24 -19.69 -2.16
C LEU A 86 0.30 -18.57 -1.68
N ASP A 87 -0.92 -18.92 -1.29
CA ASP A 87 -1.94 -18.05 -0.67
C ASP A 87 -1.58 -17.60 0.75
N SER A 88 -0.62 -18.27 1.39
CA SER A 88 -0.12 -17.96 2.73
C SER A 88 1.41 -17.80 2.73
N PRO A 89 1.95 -16.73 2.12
CA PRO A 89 3.39 -16.50 2.08
C PRO A 89 3.96 -16.24 3.47
N THR A 90 5.12 -16.83 3.77
CA THR A 90 5.90 -16.46 4.96
C THR A 90 6.49 -15.07 4.79
N ALA A 91 6.93 -14.43 5.89
CA ALA A 91 7.59 -13.11 5.81
C ALA A 91 8.79 -13.09 4.84
N ALA A 92 9.55 -14.17 4.76
CA ALA A 92 10.66 -14.29 3.83
C ALA A 92 10.20 -14.38 2.36
N LEU A 93 9.09 -15.08 2.09
CA LEU A 93 8.50 -15.14 0.75
C LEU A 93 7.90 -13.79 0.33
N GLN A 94 7.28 -13.08 1.26
CA GLN A 94 6.80 -11.72 1.02
C GLN A 94 7.97 -10.78 0.72
N ALA A 95 9.03 -10.80 1.53
CA ALA A 95 10.23 -10.01 1.29
C ALA A 95 10.88 -10.32 -0.07
N LEU A 96 10.87 -11.59 -0.49
CA LEU A 96 11.35 -11.98 -1.82
C LEU A 96 10.42 -11.45 -2.93
N ALA A 97 9.11 -11.50 -2.75
CA ALA A 97 8.17 -10.94 -3.72
C ALA A 97 8.32 -9.42 -3.87
N ASP A 98 8.57 -8.72 -2.76
CA ASP A 98 8.83 -7.28 -2.71
C ASP A 98 10.17 -6.95 -3.40
N LEU A 99 11.24 -7.74 -3.16
CA LEU A 99 12.53 -7.62 -3.86
C LEU A 99 12.36 -7.72 -5.36
N LEU A 100 11.57 -8.70 -5.80
CA LEU A 100 11.28 -8.96 -7.21
C LEU A 100 10.27 -7.97 -7.81
N LYS A 101 9.73 -7.04 -7.00
CA LYS A 101 8.71 -6.06 -7.37
C LYS A 101 7.50 -6.72 -8.05
N LEU A 102 7.06 -7.87 -7.52
CA LEU A 102 5.91 -8.59 -8.06
C LEU A 102 4.60 -7.82 -7.79
N GLY A 103 3.77 -7.68 -8.82
CA GLY A 103 2.44 -7.09 -8.72
C GLY A 103 1.55 -7.92 -7.80
N SER A 104 0.86 -7.25 -6.87
CA SER A 104 0.00 -7.92 -5.88
C SER A 104 -1.11 -8.74 -6.54
N GLU A 105 -1.65 -8.26 -7.66
CA GLU A 105 -2.67 -8.91 -8.46
C GLU A 105 -2.16 -10.19 -9.12
N LEU A 106 -0.91 -10.16 -9.63
CA LEU A 106 -0.28 -11.33 -10.23
C LEU A 106 -0.07 -12.43 -9.19
N LEU A 107 0.39 -12.07 -7.98
CA LEU A 107 0.54 -13.01 -6.87
C LEU A 107 -0.79 -13.61 -6.45
N GLU A 108 -1.85 -12.81 -6.36
CA GLU A 108 -3.18 -13.27 -5.95
C GLU A 108 -3.79 -14.24 -6.97
N VAL A 109 -3.74 -13.89 -8.26
CA VAL A 109 -4.22 -14.75 -9.34
C VAL A 109 -3.42 -16.06 -9.40
N SER A 110 -2.12 -15.99 -9.11
CA SER A 110 -1.25 -17.17 -9.02
C SER A 110 -1.64 -18.05 -7.84
N ALA A 111 -1.84 -17.44 -6.67
CA ALA A 111 -2.24 -18.12 -5.44
C ALA A 111 -3.63 -18.77 -5.54
N ALA A 112 -4.57 -18.21 -6.31
CA ALA A 112 -5.88 -18.81 -6.53
C ALA A 112 -5.83 -20.21 -7.20
N GLY A 113 -4.72 -20.54 -7.87
CA GLY A 113 -4.45 -21.87 -8.43
C GLY A 113 -3.77 -22.84 -7.46
N THR A 114 -3.46 -22.40 -6.23
CA THR A 114 -2.82 -23.25 -5.22
C THR A 114 -3.82 -24.24 -4.62
N VAL A 115 -3.38 -25.46 -4.38
CA VAL A 115 -4.11 -26.32 -3.45
C VAL A 115 -3.91 -25.78 -2.03
N PRO A 116 -4.96 -25.79 -1.17
CA PRO A 116 -4.86 -25.29 0.19
C PRO A 116 -3.63 -25.86 0.91
N SER A 117 -2.95 -25.00 1.67
CA SER A 117 -1.81 -25.42 2.49
C SER A 117 -2.19 -26.57 3.42
N GLU A 118 -1.24 -27.49 3.58
CA GLU A 118 -1.20 -28.66 4.47
C GLU A 118 -2.36 -28.74 5.49
N ASP A 119 -3.41 -29.49 5.16
CA ASP A 119 -4.35 -29.95 6.19
C ASP A 119 -3.55 -30.81 7.18
N GLY A 120 -3.54 -30.44 8.46
CA GLY A 120 -2.85 -31.23 9.50
C GLY A 120 -3.28 -32.70 9.51
N ASN A 121 -4.48 -33.00 9.00
CA ASN A 121 -4.94 -34.37 8.79
C ASN A 121 -4.24 -35.10 7.63
N GLU A 122 -3.81 -34.40 6.57
CA GLU A 122 -3.02 -34.98 5.48
C GLU A 122 -1.60 -35.33 5.94
N VAL A 123 -0.96 -34.42 6.68
CA VAL A 123 0.33 -34.68 7.31
C VAL A 123 0.21 -35.88 8.24
N LYS A 124 -0.83 -35.93 9.09
CA LYS A 124 -1.10 -37.06 9.99
C LYS A 124 -1.36 -38.36 9.24
N ARG A 125 -2.09 -38.33 8.12
CA ARG A 125 -2.33 -39.50 7.26
C ARG A 125 -1.04 -39.99 6.61
N TRP A 126 -0.20 -39.09 6.12
CA TRP A 126 1.10 -39.43 5.54
C TRP A 126 2.05 -40.01 6.58
N LEU A 127 2.18 -39.35 7.74
CA LEU A 127 2.93 -39.87 8.88
C LEU A 127 2.40 -41.25 9.28
N GLY A 128 1.09 -41.48 9.25
CA GLY A 128 0.47 -42.78 9.51
C GLY A 128 0.96 -43.92 8.61
N ARG A 129 1.49 -43.64 7.42
CA ARG A 129 2.05 -44.62 6.48
C ARG A 129 3.51 -44.96 6.76
N ILE A 130 4.21 -44.14 7.54
CA ILE A 130 5.60 -44.40 7.94
C ILE A 130 5.59 -45.43 9.08
N PRO A 131 6.35 -46.54 8.97
CA PRO A 131 6.50 -47.53 10.04
C PRO A 131 6.94 -46.90 11.37
N PRO A 132 6.52 -47.44 12.52
CA PRO A 132 6.92 -46.90 13.84
C PRO A 132 8.44 -46.78 14.02
N ASP A 133 9.20 -47.79 13.60
CA ASP A 133 10.67 -47.78 13.73
C ASP A 133 11.30 -46.63 12.91
N GLU A 134 10.82 -46.40 11.69
CA GLU A 134 11.27 -45.28 10.86
C GLU A 134 10.89 -43.92 11.46
N LYS A 135 9.75 -43.82 12.16
CA LYS A 135 9.37 -42.58 12.87
C LYS A 135 10.32 -42.30 14.03
N ASP A 136 10.67 -43.32 14.81
CA ASP A 136 11.60 -43.18 15.93
C ASP A 136 12.99 -42.79 15.42
N GLU A 137 13.44 -43.35 14.29
CA GLU A 137 14.66 -42.92 13.61
C GLU A 137 14.60 -41.43 13.21
N TRP A 138 13.49 -40.97 12.62
CA TRP A 138 13.31 -39.56 12.29
C TRP A 138 13.37 -38.64 13.52
N LEU A 139 12.76 -39.05 14.63
CA LEU A 139 12.80 -38.29 15.89
C LEU A 139 14.22 -38.21 16.47
N VAL A 140 14.95 -39.33 16.48
CA VAL A 140 16.36 -39.37 16.89
C VAL A 140 17.21 -38.46 15.99
N ARG A 141 16.93 -38.48 14.68
CA ARG A 141 17.61 -37.64 13.69
C ARG A 141 17.33 -36.15 13.94
N MET A 142 16.09 -35.78 14.25
CA MET A 142 15.71 -34.41 14.63
C MET A 142 16.44 -33.90 15.88
N MET A 143 16.75 -34.78 16.84
CA MET A 143 17.50 -34.41 18.03
C MET A 143 18.99 -34.22 17.79
N ARG A 144 19.55 -34.86 16.76
CA ARG A 144 21.01 -34.92 16.52
C ARG A 144 21.49 -34.07 15.36
N GLU A 145 20.67 -33.95 14.31
CA GLU A 145 21.05 -33.35 13.03
C GLU A 145 20.30 -32.04 12.80
N PRO A 146 21.00 -30.89 12.79
CA PRO A 146 20.44 -29.64 12.33
C PRO A 146 19.93 -29.76 10.88
N GLY A 147 18.62 -29.69 10.69
CA GLY A 147 17.98 -29.80 9.37
C GLY A 147 17.25 -31.12 9.08
N ALA A 148 17.27 -32.10 9.99
CA ALA A 148 16.48 -33.33 9.81
C ALA A 148 14.97 -33.06 9.68
N SER A 149 14.46 -31.98 10.29
CA SER A 149 13.09 -31.52 10.08
C SER A 149 12.83 -31.07 8.64
N ALA A 150 13.77 -30.35 8.02
CA ALA A 150 13.69 -29.95 6.62
C ALA A 150 13.75 -31.15 5.67
N ASP A 151 14.54 -32.17 6.02
CA ASP A 151 14.61 -33.42 5.25
C ASP A 151 13.29 -34.21 5.32
N LEU A 152 12.67 -34.32 6.49
CA LEU A 152 11.36 -34.98 6.62
C LEU A 152 10.28 -34.22 5.83
N LEU A 153 10.27 -32.89 5.91
CA LEU A 153 9.37 -32.05 5.11
C LEU A 153 9.58 -32.25 3.61
N ARG A 154 10.83 -32.45 3.17
CA ARG A 154 11.13 -32.74 1.76
C ARG A 154 10.56 -34.10 1.34
N GLU A 155 10.66 -35.14 2.17
CA GLU A 155 10.06 -36.45 1.88
C GLU A 155 8.53 -36.37 1.84
N TYR A 156 7.93 -35.61 2.75
CA TYR A 156 6.49 -35.32 2.71
C TYR A 156 6.08 -34.65 1.40
N ARG A 157 6.79 -33.59 1.00
CA ARG A 157 6.52 -32.84 -0.24
C ARG A 157 6.73 -33.66 -1.50
N LYS A 158 7.67 -34.61 -1.52
CA LYS A 158 7.82 -35.58 -2.62
C LYS A 158 6.63 -36.53 -2.72
N ALA A 159 6.05 -36.90 -1.58
CA ALA A 159 4.89 -37.79 -1.52
C ALA A 159 3.58 -37.09 -1.92
N LEU A 160 3.54 -35.76 -1.84
CA LEU A 160 2.45 -34.96 -2.41
C LEU A 160 2.51 -35.07 -3.94
N LYS A 161 1.48 -35.67 -4.54
CA LYS A 161 1.25 -35.50 -5.98
C LYS A 161 0.93 -34.03 -6.21
N GLN A 162 1.81 -33.31 -6.90
CA GLN A 162 1.43 -32.00 -7.41
C GLN A 162 0.26 -32.23 -8.38
N PRO A 163 -0.88 -31.56 -8.19
CA PRO A 163 -1.94 -31.61 -9.19
C PRO A 163 -1.33 -31.18 -10.51
N ASP A 164 -1.76 -31.85 -11.58
CA ASP A 164 -1.32 -31.49 -12.93
C ASP A 164 -1.56 -30.00 -13.13
N ALA A 165 -0.57 -29.32 -13.72
CA ALA A 165 -0.68 -27.90 -14.02
C ALA A 165 -2.02 -27.68 -14.72
N GLY A 166 -2.86 -26.80 -14.16
CA GLY A 166 -4.05 -26.34 -14.86
C GLY A 166 -3.63 -25.86 -16.24
N ARG A 167 -4.50 -26.00 -17.25
CA ARG A 167 -4.23 -25.63 -18.65
C ARG A 167 -4.02 -24.11 -18.87
N ARG A 168 -3.81 -23.35 -17.78
CA ARG A 168 -3.65 -21.90 -17.79
C ARG A 168 -2.33 -21.54 -18.44
N THR A 169 -2.39 -20.68 -19.43
CA THR A 169 -1.22 -20.13 -20.10
C THR A 169 -0.70 -18.91 -19.35
N VAL A 170 0.53 -18.51 -19.64
CA VAL A 170 1.12 -17.25 -19.14
C VAL A 170 0.24 -16.05 -19.52
N LYS A 171 -0.35 -16.06 -20.72
CA LYS A 171 -1.29 -15.04 -21.17
C LYS A 171 -2.54 -15.00 -20.30
N ASP A 172 -3.17 -16.14 -20.04
CA ASP A 172 -4.36 -16.20 -19.17
C ASP A 172 -4.06 -15.66 -17.77
N LEU A 173 -2.85 -15.92 -17.25
CA LEU A 173 -2.39 -15.43 -15.95
C LEU A 173 -2.25 -13.90 -15.94
N LEU A 174 -1.60 -13.32 -16.96
CA LEU A 174 -1.45 -11.87 -17.10
C LEU A 174 -2.80 -11.17 -17.33
N GLU A 175 -3.67 -11.73 -18.17
CA GLU A 175 -5.01 -11.18 -18.41
C GLU A 175 -5.86 -11.18 -17.14
N ALA A 176 -5.85 -12.27 -16.37
CA ALA A 176 -6.56 -12.34 -15.10
C ALA A 176 -6.01 -11.33 -14.07
N ALA A 177 -4.70 -11.13 -14.01
CA ALA A 177 -4.08 -10.12 -13.14
C ALA A 177 -4.49 -8.69 -13.57
N GLU A 178 -4.55 -8.42 -14.87
CA GLU A 178 -4.97 -7.13 -15.40
C GLU A 178 -6.45 -6.84 -15.12
N VAL A 179 -7.33 -7.83 -15.28
CA VAL A 179 -8.76 -7.72 -14.93
C VAL A 179 -8.93 -7.35 -13.45
N LEU A 180 -8.16 -8.00 -12.56
CA LEU A 180 -8.19 -7.69 -11.13
C LEU A 180 -7.68 -6.27 -10.84
N ARG A 181 -6.59 -5.86 -11.50
CA ARG A 181 -6.00 -4.52 -11.37
C ARG A 181 -6.99 -3.42 -11.78
N VAL A 182 -7.62 -3.57 -12.95
CA VAL A 182 -8.61 -2.62 -13.46
C VAL A 182 -9.81 -2.52 -12.53
N ARG A 183 -10.29 -3.67 -12.01
CA ARG A 183 -11.41 -3.70 -11.06
C ARG A 183 -11.07 -2.93 -9.78
N ARG A 184 -9.91 -3.18 -9.17
CA ARG A 184 -9.46 -2.48 -7.95
C ARG A 184 -9.28 -0.99 -8.18
N GLN A 185 -8.70 -0.61 -9.32
CA GLN A 185 -8.51 0.79 -9.68
C GLN A 185 -9.86 1.52 -9.76
N LYS A 186 -10.87 0.88 -10.37
CA LYS A 186 -12.22 1.43 -10.43
C LYS A 186 -12.84 1.56 -9.04
N GLU A 187 -12.79 0.51 -8.23
CA GLU A 187 -13.31 0.53 -6.86
C GLU A 187 -12.65 1.62 -6.00
N TRP A 188 -11.33 1.81 -6.13
CA TRP A 188 -10.59 2.87 -5.44
C TRP A 188 -11.01 4.28 -5.88
N LEU A 189 -11.11 4.53 -7.19
CA LEU A 189 -11.55 5.82 -7.72
C LEU A 189 -12.95 6.18 -7.24
N GLU A 190 -13.87 5.21 -7.25
CA GLU A 190 -15.23 5.42 -6.74
C GLU A 190 -15.24 5.70 -5.22
N GLN A 191 -14.39 5.03 -4.44
CA GLN A 191 -14.27 5.32 -3.01
C GLN A 191 -13.73 6.72 -2.75
N GLN A 192 -12.70 7.15 -3.49
CA GLN A 192 -12.14 8.50 -3.40
C GLN A 192 -13.17 9.57 -3.76
N GLN A 193 -13.97 9.35 -4.82
CA GLN A 193 -15.05 10.25 -5.20
C GLN A 193 -16.11 10.36 -4.09
N ARG A 194 -16.60 9.22 -3.59
CA ARG A 194 -17.58 9.21 -2.49
C ARG A 194 -17.06 9.88 -1.22
N GLU A 195 -15.80 9.71 -0.90
CA GLU A 195 -15.18 10.37 0.26
C GLU A 195 -15.04 11.88 0.05
N SER A 196 -14.65 12.32 -1.16
CA SER A 196 -14.58 13.74 -1.50
C SER A 196 -15.95 14.41 -1.43
N GLU A 197 -16.98 13.79 -2.01
CA GLU A 197 -18.37 14.28 -1.98
C GLU A 197 -18.88 14.40 -0.53
N ARG A 198 -18.59 13.40 0.31
CA ARG A 198 -18.93 13.45 1.75
C ARG A 198 -18.25 14.61 2.45
N ARG A 199 -16.94 14.77 2.24
CA ARG A 199 -16.16 15.87 2.84
C ARG A 199 -16.65 17.24 2.37
N GLU A 200 -17.03 17.37 1.10
CA GLU A 200 -17.59 18.60 0.57
C GLU A 200 -18.97 18.90 1.16
N ALA A 201 -19.87 17.91 1.22
CA ALA A 201 -21.18 18.05 1.84
C ALA A 201 -21.06 18.44 3.34
N GLU A 202 -20.15 17.79 4.07
CA GLU A 202 -19.85 18.14 5.46
C GLU A 202 -19.34 19.57 5.60
N ARG A 203 -18.44 20.01 4.71
CA ARG A 203 -17.94 21.40 4.67
C ARG A 203 -19.05 22.40 4.40
N VAL A 204 -19.96 22.10 3.47
CA VAL A 204 -21.12 22.96 3.18
C VAL A 204 -22.02 23.06 4.42
N VAL A 205 -22.34 21.94 5.06
CA VAL A 205 -23.18 21.92 6.27
C VAL A 205 -22.51 22.66 7.44
N GLU A 206 -21.22 22.43 7.70
CA GLU A 206 -20.49 23.15 8.75
C GLU A 206 -20.36 24.65 8.44
N ARG A 207 -20.15 25.01 7.17
CA ARG A 207 -20.15 26.41 6.72
C ARG A 207 -21.51 27.07 6.97
N GLU A 208 -22.61 26.39 6.64
CA GLU A 208 -23.96 26.89 6.92
C GLU A 208 -24.21 27.07 8.42
N LYS A 209 -23.84 26.09 9.24
CA LYS A 209 -23.96 26.19 10.71
C LYS A 209 -23.12 27.34 11.26
N HIS A 210 -21.90 27.52 10.77
CA HIS A 210 -21.03 28.64 11.14
C HIS A 210 -21.66 29.98 10.81
N LEU A 211 -22.15 30.17 9.59
CA LEU A 211 -22.81 31.41 9.18
C LEU A 211 -24.11 31.66 9.96
N LYS A 212 -24.91 30.63 10.25
CA LYS A 212 -26.11 30.75 11.10
C LYS A 212 -25.76 31.18 12.53
N ARG A 213 -24.72 30.59 13.14
CA ARG A 213 -24.23 31.01 14.47
C ARG A 213 -23.71 32.44 14.47
N LEU A 214 -23.00 32.84 13.41
CA LEU A 214 -22.47 34.18 13.25
C LEU A 214 -23.61 35.21 13.12
N ALA A 215 -24.63 34.91 12.32
CA ALA A 215 -25.84 35.74 12.18
C ALA A 215 -26.60 35.92 13.50
N ALA A 216 -26.74 34.86 14.31
CA ALA A 216 -27.35 34.95 15.63
C ALA A 216 -26.50 35.76 16.64
N GLY A 217 -25.18 35.82 16.41
CA GLY A 217 -24.19 36.41 17.32
C GLY A 217 -23.51 37.66 16.79
N GLU A 218 -24.09 38.39 15.84
CA GLU A 218 -23.41 39.47 15.10
C GLU A 218 -22.74 40.51 16.01
N ALA A 219 -23.44 41.00 17.05
CA ALA A 219 -22.87 41.99 17.97
C ALA A 219 -21.60 41.47 18.68
N LYS A 220 -21.59 40.19 19.08
CA LYS A 220 -20.42 39.54 19.69
C LYS A 220 -19.30 39.35 18.67
N ALA A 221 -19.64 39.00 17.44
CA ALA A 221 -18.67 38.86 16.35
C ALA A 221 -17.98 40.20 16.03
N TRP A 222 -18.72 41.30 15.94
CA TRP A 222 -18.16 42.64 15.76
C TRP A 222 -17.27 43.07 16.94
N ALA A 223 -17.67 42.78 18.18
CA ALA A 223 -16.83 43.03 19.35
C ALA A 223 -15.52 42.22 19.29
N ARG A 224 -15.59 40.96 18.85
CA ARG A 224 -14.41 40.10 18.67
C ARG A 224 -13.47 40.61 17.58
N VAL A 225 -13.99 41.15 16.47
CA VAL A 225 -13.18 41.82 15.44
C VAL A 225 -12.38 42.97 16.06
N ASN A 226 -13.03 43.84 16.84
CA ASN A 226 -12.35 44.95 17.50
C ASN A 226 -11.26 44.48 18.47
N GLU A 227 -11.51 43.40 19.24
CA GLU A 227 -10.51 42.81 20.14
C GLU A 227 -9.31 42.24 19.37
N LEU A 228 -9.54 41.51 18.27
CA LEU A 228 -8.50 40.94 17.42
C LEU A 228 -7.62 42.04 16.81
N ILE A 229 -8.23 43.17 16.40
CA ILE A 229 -7.51 44.33 15.88
C ILE A 229 -6.76 45.08 16.98
N ALA A 230 -7.27 45.10 18.22
CA ALA A 230 -6.62 45.76 19.35
C ALA A 230 -5.34 45.06 19.83
N ARG A 231 -5.26 43.73 19.70
CA ARG A 231 -4.17 42.90 20.27
C ARG A 231 -2.82 42.99 19.54
N LYS A 232 -2.63 42.24 18.46
CA LYS A 232 -1.33 42.07 17.77
C LYS A 232 -1.50 41.93 16.26
N PRO A 233 -0.51 42.38 15.44
CA PRO A 233 -0.58 42.28 13.98
C PRO A 233 -0.77 40.87 13.41
N ALA A 234 -0.31 39.84 14.14
CA ALA A 234 -0.51 38.44 13.76
C ALA A 234 -2.01 38.05 13.68
N LYS A 235 -2.88 38.75 14.41
CA LYS A 235 -4.32 38.46 14.47
C LYS A 235 -5.16 39.20 13.43
N TYR A 236 -4.55 40.06 12.62
CA TYR A 236 -5.28 40.78 11.57
C TYR A 236 -5.83 39.86 10.48
N ALA A 237 -5.17 38.73 10.20
CA ALA A 237 -5.70 37.75 9.25
C ALA A 237 -7.01 37.15 9.75
N GLU A 238 -7.05 36.71 11.01
CA GLU A 238 -8.24 36.16 11.67
C GLU A 238 -9.38 37.21 11.74
N ALA A 239 -9.06 38.48 11.99
CA ALA A 239 -10.04 39.56 11.96
C ALA A 239 -10.64 39.78 10.56
N VAL A 240 -9.82 39.71 9.51
CA VAL A 240 -10.29 39.87 8.12
C VAL A 240 -11.12 38.69 7.66
N GLU A 241 -10.77 37.46 8.03
CA GLU A 241 -11.61 36.28 7.76
C GLU A 241 -12.99 36.40 8.44
N LEU A 242 -13.02 36.82 9.72
CA LEU A 242 -14.28 37.04 10.42
C LEU A 242 -15.12 38.16 9.79
N LEU A 243 -14.49 39.20 9.24
CA LEU A 243 -15.17 40.26 8.49
C LEU A 243 -15.72 39.79 7.14
N LYS A 244 -15.04 38.88 6.44
CA LYS A 244 -15.59 38.23 5.22
C LYS A 244 -16.82 37.39 5.53
N ASP A 245 -16.78 36.63 6.63
CA ASP A 245 -17.93 35.85 7.05
C ASP A 245 -19.12 36.74 7.43
N LEU A 246 -18.86 37.87 8.10
CA LEU A 246 -19.89 38.88 8.41
C LEU A 246 -20.44 39.57 7.16
N ASP A 247 -19.60 39.86 6.16
CA ASP A 247 -20.04 40.38 4.86
C ASP A 247 -21.03 39.42 4.19
N GLU A 248 -20.69 38.12 4.18
CA GLU A 248 -21.57 37.07 3.62
C GLU A 248 -22.91 36.98 4.37
N VAL A 249 -22.90 37.04 5.70
CA VAL A 249 -24.13 37.06 6.52
C VAL A 249 -24.98 38.31 6.21
N CYS A 250 -24.36 39.48 6.08
CA CYS A 250 -25.06 40.72 5.78
C CYS A 250 -25.64 40.71 4.35
N LYS A 251 -24.93 40.15 3.36
CA LYS A 251 -25.43 39.93 1.99
C LYS A 251 -26.66 39.03 1.97
N ARG A 252 -26.61 37.88 2.65
CA ARG A 252 -27.76 36.95 2.76
C ARG A 252 -28.98 37.57 3.44
N SER A 253 -28.76 38.57 4.29
CA SER A 253 -29.83 39.30 4.99
C SER A 253 -30.24 40.61 4.31
N ASN A 254 -29.70 40.92 3.12
CA ASN A 254 -29.89 42.19 2.40
C ASN A 254 -29.53 43.46 3.21
N ARG A 255 -28.54 43.36 4.13
CA ARG A 255 -28.06 44.42 5.03
C ARG A 255 -26.66 44.93 4.65
N GLU A 256 -26.34 44.92 3.37
CA GLU A 256 -25.02 45.30 2.85
C GLU A 256 -24.66 46.78 3.12
N SER A 257 -25.66 47.66 3.20
CA SER A 257 -25.45 49.08 3.52
C SER A 257 -24.95 49.27 4.95
N GLU A 258 -25.55 48.57 5.92
CA GLU A 258 -25.14 48.58 7.33
C GLU A 258 -23.72 48.03 7.51
N PHE A 259 -23.41 46.95 6.79
CA PHE A 259 -22.07 46.37 6.79
C PHE A 259 -21.03 47.37 6.27
N ARG A 260 -21.31 48.02 5.12
CA ARG A 260 -20.42 49.05 4.54
C ARG A 260 -20.18 50.22 5.49
N GLN A 261 -21.23 50.71 6.17
CA GLN A 261 -21.10 51.77 7.16
C GLN A 261 -20.20 51.35 8.33
N ARG A 262 -20.36 50.13 8.86
CA ARG A 262 -19.52 49.61 9.95
C ARG A 262 -18.06 49.40 9.53
N ILE A 263 -17.82 48.92 8.32
CA ILE A 263 -16.46 48.81 7.76
C ILE A 263 -15.82 50.18 7.61
N GLN A 264 -16.57 51.20 7.17
CA GLN A 264 -16.05 52.56 7.06
C GLN A 264 -15.66 53.15 8.42
N ALA A 265 -16.52 52.99 9.44
CA ALA A 265 -16.20 53.40 10.80
C ALA A 265 -14.95 52.68 11.36
N LEU A 266 -14.78 51.39 11.03
CA LEU A 266 -13.59 50.61 11.39
C LEU A 266 -12.31 51.13 10.70
N ARG A 267 -12.41 51.53 9.42
CA ARG A 267 -11.31 52.14 8.66
C ARG A 267 -10.86 53.44 9.31
N GLU A 268 -11.79 54.29 9.68
CA GLU A 268 -11.51 55.59 10.32
C GLU A 268 -10.88 55.39 11.70
N THR A 269 -11.43 54.50 12.52
CA THR A 269 -10.95 54.20 13.88
C THR A 269 -9.54 53.58 13.87
N HIS A 270 -9.20 52.81 12.84
CA HIS A 270 -7.92 52.11 12.73
C HIS A 270 -7.03 52.62 11.59
N ALA A 271 -7.25 53.85 11.11
CA ALA A 271 -6.51 54.46 10.01
C ALA A 271 -4.98 54.45 10.23
N ARG A 272 -4.53 54.57 11.48
CA ARG A 272 -3.11 54.54 11.87
C ARG A 272 -2.47 53.13 11.79
N LYS A 273 -3.26 52.06 11.61
CA LYS A 273 -2.78 50.67 11.51
C LYS A 273 -2.69 50.22 10.05
N SER A 274 -1.71 50.75 9.32
CA SER A 274 -1.54 50.55 7.86
C SER A 274 -1.51 49.08 7.41
N ALA A 275 -0.92 48.18 8.20
CA ALA A 275 -0.87 46.74 7.91
C ALA A 275 -2.24 46.06 7.97
N PHE A 276 -3.13 46.52 8.85
CA PHE A 276 -4.51 46.03 8.93
C PHE A 276 -5.33 46.56 7.74
N ILE A 277 -5.27 47.87 7.47
CA ILE A 277 -5.98 48.50 6.34
C ILE A 277 -5.59 47.87 5.00
N ARG A 278 -4.29 47.58 4.78
CA ARG A 278 -3.84 46.90 3.56
C ARG A 278 -4.47 45.51 3.38
N ARG A 279 -4.60 44.73 4.46
CA ARG A 279 -5.22 43.40 4.42
C ARG A 279 -6.74 43.48 4.25
N LEU A 280 -7.37 44.46 4.88
CA LEU A 280 -8.79 44.74 4.72
C LEU A 280 -9.12 45.12 3.28
N ASP A 281 -8.35 46.04 2.69
CA ASP A 281 -8.48 46.48 1.29
C ASP A 281 -8.31 45.34 0.28
N ALA A 282 -7.34 44.45 0.53
CA ALA A 282 -7.05 43.33 -0.35
C ALA A 282 -8.20 42.32 -0.45
N HIS A 283 -9.08 42.26 0.56
CA HIS A 283 -10.08 41.20 0.68
C HIS A 283 -11.53 41.68 0.63
N LEU A 284 -11.83 42.89 1.12
CA LEU A 284 -13.17 43.48 1.11
C LEU A 284 -13.28 44.68 0.17
N GLY A 285 -12.21 44.97 -0.59
CA GLY A 285 -12.15 46.09 -1.52
C GLY A 285 -12.00 47.44 -0.83
N ARG A 286 -11.46 48.43 -1.57
CA ARG A 286 -11.59 49.84 -1.21
C ARG A 286 -12.97 50.30 -1.67
N SER A 287 -13.94 50.39 -0.78
CA SER A 287 -15.18 51.11 -1.11
C SER A 287 -14.85 52.59 -1.16
N GLY A 288 -14.79 53.12 -2.38
CA GLY A 288 -14.50 54.52 -2.70
C GLY A 288 -14.67 54.77 -4.19
N VAL A 289 -15.88 54.52 -4.70
CA VAL A 289 -16.70 55.56 -5.36
C VAL A 289 -18.10 55.44 -4.77
#